data_AF-A0A293LX57-F1
#
_entry.id   AF-A0A293LX57-F1
#
_cell.length_a   1.000
_cell.length_b   1.000
_cell.length_c   1.000
_cell.angle_alpha   90.00
_cell.angle_beta   90.00
_cell.angle_gamma   90.00
#
_symmetry.space_group_name_H-M   'P 1'
#
loop_
_entity.id
_entity.type
_entity.pdbx_description
1 polymer ?
#
loop_
_entity_poly.entity_id
_entity_poly.type
_entity_poly.pdbx_seq_one_letter_code
_entity_poly.pdbx_strand_id
1 'polypeptide(L)'
;MSWLEWSVQDTMAELTVGQLGTWLAAVAMMFGGVVPYVPQYREIKKTQNADGFSPFVCLALLVANTLRILFWFGHPFELPLLIQSIVMTISMLALMQLCVRTKNQSLIIPVPSQTFTDWEWRHFWAWTDFLSYLEFLVSFTCLMGIMMYLFLDVPLVVETVGFLAVLTEALLGVPQILRNISNRSTAGMSLMMVVLWMCGDVFKTCYFVLREAPLQFGLCGTLQVTLDVVILGQVAWYGRCHHKSAPVLRFLKAPVHTS
;
A
#
# COMPACT_ATOMS: atom_id res chain seq x y z
N MET A 1 -52.95 -4.98 13.96
CA MET A 1 -51.91 -6.00 13.71
C MET A 1 -51.07 -5.64 12.49
N SER A 2 -51.66 -5.25 11.36
CA SER A 2 -50.93 -4.85 10.14
C SER A 2 -49.93 -3.69 10.29
N TRP A 3 -50.25 -2.64 11.06
CA TRP A 3 -49.33 -1.51 11.26
C TRP A 3 -48.07 -1.86 12.07
N LEU A 4 -48.22 -2.78 13.05
CA LEU A 4 -47.10 -3.31 13.82
C LEU A 4 -46.23 -4.20 12.94
N GLU A 5 -46.83 -5.08 12.14
CA GLU A 5 -46.13 -5.93 11.18
C GLU A 5 -45.36 -5.10 10.14
N TRP A 6 -45.95 -4.03 9.62
CA TRP A 6 -45.28 -3.10 8.68
C TRP A 6 -44.10 -2.38 9.35
N SER A 7 -44.29 -1.83 10.55
CA SER A 7 -43.21 -1.16 11.29
C SER A 7 -42.07 -2.11 11.67
N VAL A 8 -42.39 -3.37 12.00
CA VAL A 8 -41.39 -4.42 12.28
C VAL A 8 -40.67 -4.80 11.00
N GLN A 9 -41.37 -4.95 9.88
CA GLN A 9 -40.75 -5.27 8.59
C GLN A 9 -39.77 -4.18 8.14
N ASP A 10 -40.13 -2.90 8.27
CA ASP A 10 -39.25 -1.78 7.91
C ASP A 10 -38.05 -1.68 8.86
N THR A 11 -38.28 -1.81 10.18
CA THR A 11 -37.21 -1.81 11.18
C THR A 11 -36.24 -2.97 10.93
N MET A 12 -36.76 -4.16 10.64
CA MET A 12 -35.95 -5.35 10.33
C MET A 12 -35.21 -5.20 8.99
N ALA A 13 -35.82 -4.58 7.99
CA ALA A 13 -35.19 -4.29 6.71
C ALA A 13 -34.04 -3.27 6.88
N GLU A 14 -34.25 -2.20 7.65
CA GLU A 14 -33.21 -1.21 7.97
C GLU A 14 -32.05 -1.82 8.77
N LEU A 15 -32.36 -2.65 9.78
CA LEU A 15 -31.35 -3.41 10.53
C LEU A 15 -30.56 -4.37 9.63
N THR A 16 -31.24 -5.07 8.71
CA THR A 16 -30.62 -6.02 7.78
C THR A 16 -29.71 -5.29 6.79
N VAL A 17 -30.16 -4.17 6.24
CA VAL A 17 -29.39 -3.34 5.29
C VAL A 17 -28.20 -2.69 5.98
N GLY A 18 -28.37 -2.15 7.20
CA GLY A 18 -27.27 -1.57 7.99
C GLY A 18 -26.22 -2.60 8.42
N GLN A 19 -26.65 -3.81 8.79
CA GLN A 19 -25.75 -4.92 9.09
C GLN A 19 -24.99 -5.35 7.84
N LEU A 20 -25.67 -5.56 6.71
CA LEU A 20 -25.04 -5.88 5.43
C LEU A 20 -24.00 -4.83 5.05
N GLY A 21 -24.32 -3.54 5.18
CA GLY A 21 -23.39 -2.44 4.92
C GLY A 21 -22.14 -2.52 5.81
N THR A 22 -22.31 -2.84 7.10
CA THR A 22 -21.20 -2.99 8.05
C THR A 22 -20.29 -4.18 7.71
N TRP A 23 -20.88 -5.32 7.35
CA TRP A 23 -20.13 -6.50 6.91
C TRP A 23 -19.35 -6.24 5.62
N LEU A 24 -19.99 -5.60 4.64
CA LEU A 24 -19.34 -5.20 3.39
C LEU A 24 -18.18 -4.23 3.66
N ALA A 25 -18.38 -3.25 4.54
CA ALA A 25 -17.32 -2.31 4.92
C ALA A 25 -16.15 -3.04 5.60
N ALA A 26 -16.42 -4.00 6.50
CA ALA A 26 -15.39 -4.81 7.14
C ALA A 26 -14.60 -5.64 6.11
N VAL A 27 -15.28 -6.29 5.15
CA VAL A 27 -14.63 -7.03 4.06
C VAL A 27 -13.79 -6.12 3.18
N ALA A 28 -14.33 -4.95 2.79
CA ALA A 28 -13.60 -3.95 2.04
C ALA A 28 -12.35 -3.47 2.79
N MET A 29 -12.43 -3.28 4.10
CA MET A 29 -11.28 -2.93 4.94
C MET A 29 -10.23 -4.05 4.97
N MET A 30 -10.63 -5.32 5.12
CA MET A 30 -9.71 -6.45 5.19
C MET A 30 -8.89 -6.64 3.90
N PHE A 31 -9.52 -6.48 2.73
CA PHE A 31 -8.91 -6.82 1.44
C PHE A 31 -8.53 -5.60 0.59
N GLY A 32 -9.11 -4.43 0.84
CA GLY A 32 -8.98 -3.26 -0.02
C GLY A 32 -7.53 -2.85 -0.27
N GLY A 33 -6.69 -2.89 0.77
CA GLY A 33 -5.26 -2.58 0.64
C GLY A 33 -4.49 -3.54 -0.27
N VAL A 34 -4.93 -4.79 -0.42
CA VAL A 34 -4.24 -5.79 -1.26
C VAL A 34 -4.59 -5.66 -2.74
N VAL A 35 -5.78 -5.13 -3.05
CA VAL A 35 -6.31 -5.05 -4.43
C VAL A 35 -5.32 -4.42 -5.42
N PRO A 36 -4.61 -3.31 -5.12
CA PRO A 36 -3.67 -2.72 -6.05
C PRO A 36 -2.46 -3.61 -6.41
N TYR A 37 -2.11 -4.56 -5.55
CA TYR A 37 -0.97 -5.46 -5.75
C TYR A 37 -1.32 -6.71 -6.57
N VAL A 38 -2.61 -7.02 -6.73
CA VAL A 38 -3.07 -8.17 -7.53
C VAL A 38 -2.71 -8.02 -9.02
N PRO A 39 -2.98 -6.87 -9.69
CA PRO A 39 -2.50 -6.64 -11.05
C PRO A 39 -0.98 -6.75 -11.17
N GLN A 40 -0.24 -6.19 -10.21
CA GLN A 40 1.23 -6.23 -10.19
C GLN A 40 1.75 -7.66 -10.14
N TYR A 41 1.19 -8.49 -9.25
CA TYR A 41 1.53 -9.90 -9.16
C TYR A 41 1.28 -10.62 -10.49
N ARG A 42 0.12 -10.38 -11.12
CA ARG A 42 -0.24 -10.99 -12.41
C ARG A 42 0.69 -10.54 -13.54
N GLU A 43 1.09 -9.28 -13.55
CA GLU A 43 2.00 -8.72 -14.55
C GLU A 43 3.40 -9.35 -14.46
N ILE A 44 4.00 -9.40 -13.26
CA ILE A 44 5.31 -10.04 -13.05
C ILE A 44 5.25 -11.52 -13.44
N LYS A 45 4.18 -12.22 -13.05
CA LYS A 45 4.00 -13.63 -13.41
C LYS A 45 3.84 -13.83 -14.92
N LYS A 46 3.17 -12.91 -15.63
CA LYS A 46 2.98 -13.01 -17.08
C LYS A 46 4.25 -12.66 -17.86
N THR A 47 4.93 -11.59 -17.46
CA THR A 47 6.10 -11.06 -18.16
C THR A 47 7.40 -11.79 -17.80
N GLN A 48 7.41 -12.52 -16.67
CA GLN A 48 8.62 -13.08 -16.08
C GLN A 48 9.71 -12.01 -15.88
N ASN A 49 9.29 -10.78 -15.60
CA ASN A 49 10.17 -9.66 -15.32
C ASN A 49 9.68 -8.91 -14.06
N ALA A 50 10.57 -8.75 -13.08
CA ALA A 50 10.29 -8.09 -11.81
C ALA A 50 10.98 -6.71 -11.66
N ASP A 51 11.72 -6.25 -12.67
CA ASP A 51 12.53 -5.01 -12.59
C ASP A 51 11.67 -3.74 -12.51
N GLY A 52 10.43 -3.81 -13.02
CA GLY A 52 9.47 -2.70 -12.93
C GLY A 52 8.91 -2.46 -11.53
N PHE A 53 9.08 -3.41 -10.60
CA PHE A 53 8.54 -3.33 -9.23
C PHE A 53 9.66 -3.15 -8.21
N SER A 54 9.49 -2.18 -7.30
CA SER A 54 10.46 -1.95 -6.24
C SER A 54 10.21 -2.89 -5.05
N PRO A 55 11.15 -3.78 -4.70
CA PRO A 55 11.01 -4.68 -3.56
C PRO A 55 10.92 -3.92 -2.22
N PHE A 56 11.37 -2.67 -2.16
CA PHE A 56 11.26 -1.82 -0.96
C PHE A 56 9.81 -1.47 -0.60
N VAL A 57 8.87 -1.53 -1.55
CA VAL A 57 7.44 -1.39 -1.24
C VAL A 57 6.98 -2.55 -0.36
N CYS A 58 7.41 -3.78 -0.68
CA CYS A 58 7.16 -4.94 0.17
C CYS A 58 7.83 -4.78 1.54
N LEU A 59 9.05 -4.25 1.62
CA LEU A 59 9.70 -3.98 2.92
C LEU A 59 8.84 -3.06 3.78
N ALA A 60 8.49 -1.89 3.24
CA ALA A 60 7.76 -0.86 3.96
C ALA A 60 6.42 -1.40 4.49
N LEU A 61 5.71 -2.17 3.67
CA LEU A 61 4.44 -2.78 4.07
C LEU A 61 4.62 -3.93 5.07
N LEU A 62 5.63 -4.78 4.93
CA LEU A 62 5.91 -5.83 5.90
C LEU A 62 6.24 -5.23 7.27
N VAL A 63 7.13 -4.23 7.31
CA VAL A 63 7.48 -3.50 8.54
C VAL A 63 6.26 -2.80 9.14
N ALA A 64 5.51 -2.04 8.33
CA ALA A 64 4.31 -1.33 8.79
C ALA A 64 3.28 -2.28 9.41
N ASN A 65 3.01 -3.42 8.77
CA ASN A 65 2.00 -4.37 9.25
C ASN A 65 2.49 -5.17 10.47
N THR A 66 3.77 -5.53 10.54
CA THR A 66 4.35 -6.14 11.75
C THR A 66 4.22 -5.19 12.94
N LEU A 67 4.61 -3.93 12.79
CA LEU A 67 4.50 -2.94 13.87
C LEU A 67 3.04 -2.69 14.26
N ARG A 68 2.11 -2.69 13.30
CA ARG A 68 0.67 -2.52 13.57
C ARG A 68 0.07 -3.69 14.35
N ILE A 69 0.47 -4.92 14.03
CA ILE A 69 0.06 -6.12 14.77
C ILE A 69 0.60 -6.05 16.21
N LEU A 70 1.85 -5.63 16.40
CA LEU A 70 2.43 -5.45 17.74
C LEU A 70 1.73 -4.34 18.53
N PHE A 71 1.42 -3.21 17.88
CA PHE A 71 0.68 -2.10 18.48
C PHE A 71 -0.69 -2.53 19.00
N TRP A 72 -1.39 -3.42 18.29
CA TRP A 72 -2.71 -3.92 18.70
C TRP A 72 -2.71 -4.57 20.09
N PHE A 73 -1.61 -5.21 20.51
CA PHE A 73 -1.50 -5.79 21.85
C PHE A 73 -1.39 -4.74 22.96
N GLY A 74 -0.83 -3.57 22.67
CA GLY A 74 -0.75 -2.45 23.62
C GLY A 74 -1.98 -1.56 23.60
N HIS A 75 -2.59 -1.36 22.42
CA HIS A 75 -3.79 -0.56 22.24
C HIS A 75 -4.74 -1.24 21.22
N PRO A 76 -5.66 -2.11 21.69
CA PRO A 76 -6.56 -2.83 20.81
C PRO A 76 -7.43 -1.90 19.96
N PHE A 77 -7.54 -2.21 18.67
CA PHE A 77 -8.42 -1.56 17.71
C PHE A 77 -9.25 -2.61 16.94
N GLU A 78 -10.20 -2.15 16.13
CA GLU A 78 -11.16 -2.97 15.38
C GLU A 78 -10.50 -4.15 14.62
N LEU A 79 -11.08 -5.35 14.77
CA LEU A 79 -10.56 -6.59 14.18
C LEU A 79 -10.37 -6.57 12.66
N PRO A 80 -11.24 -5.93 11.83
CA PRO A 80 -11.01 -5.83 10.39
C PRO A 80 -9.66 -5.21 10.01
N LEU A 81 -9.14 -4.25 10.80
CA LEU A 81 -7.84 -3.64 10.55
C LEU A 81 -6.69 -4.59 10.92
N LEU A 82 -6.87 -5.40 11.97
CA LEU A 82 -5.87 -6.41 12.34
C LEU A 82 -5.79 -7.48 11.26
N ILE A 83 -6.93 -7.96 10.78
CA ILE A 83 -7.01 -8.91 9.67
C ILE A 83 -6.42 -8.28 8.40
N GLN A 84 -6.68 -7.00 8.13
CA GLN A 84 -6.05 -6.25 7.02
C GLN A 84 -4.53 -6.33 7.08
N SER A 85 -3.91 -6.18 8.25
CA SER A 85 -2.46 -6.30 8.41
C SER A 85 -1.94 -7.71 8.16
N ILE A 86 -2.66 -8.75 8.61
CA ILE A 86 -2.30 -10.14 8.36
C ILE A 86 -2.39 -10.47 6.86
N VAL A 87 -3.52 -10.11 6.23
CA VAL A 87 -3.77 -10.31 4.79
C VAL A 87 -2.75 -9.58 3.93
N MET A 88 -2.42 -8.33 4.28
CA MET A 88 -1.38 -7.56 3.61
C MET A 88 0.00 -8.20 3.78
N THR A 89 0.36 -8.65 4.98
CA THR A 89 1.65 -9.33 5.24
C THR A 89 1.81 -10.57 4.36
N ILE A 90 0.80 -11.44 4.33
CA ILE A 90 0.81 -12.65 3.48
C ILE A 90 0.96 -12.28 2.00
N SER A 91 0.23 -11.25 1.56
CA SER A 91 0.29 -10.79 0.16
C SER A 91 1.65 -10.24 -0.22
N MET A 92 2.28 -9.47 0.67
CA MET A 92 3.63 -8.93 0.46
C MET A 92 4.70 -10.02 0.45
N LEU A 93 4.57 -11.05 1.30
CA LEU A 93 5.45 -12.23 1.25
C LEU A 93 5.28 -12.99 -0.07
N ALA A 94 4.06 -13.20 -0.54
CA ALA A 94 3.79 -13.86 -1.81
C ALA A 94 4.36 -13.07 -3.01
N LEU A 95 4.23 -11.74 -3.00
CA LEU A 95 4.80 -10.87 -4.02
C LEU A 95 6.33 -10.85 -3.96
N MET A 96 6.91 -10.83 -2.76
CA MET A 96 8.36 -10.91 -2.58
C MET A 96 8.91 -12.23 -3.11
N GLN A 97 8.28 -13.35 -2.75
CA GLN A 97 8.66 -14.67 -3.25
C GLN A 97 8.63 -14.73 -4.77
N LEU A 98 7.60 -14.15 -5.41
CA LEU A 98 7.52 -14.06 -6.86
C LEU A 98 8.68 -13.22 -7.42
N CYS A 99 8.96 -12.05 -6.85
CA CYS A 99 10.03 -11.16 -7.30
C CYS A 99 11.40 -11.85 -7.23
N VAL A 100 11.72 -12.50 -6.10
CA VAL A 100 12.99 -13.22 -5.91
C VAL A 100 13.10 -14.37 -6.91
N ARG A 101 12.05 -15.18 -7.05
CA ARG A 101 12.03 -16.30 -7.99
C ARG A 101 12.26 -15.84 -9.42
N THR A 102 11.54 -14.81 -9.85
CA THR A 102 11.65 -14.27 -11.21
C THR A 102 13.02 -13.67 -11.47
N LYS A 103 13.57 -12.90 -10.52
CA LYS A 103 14.95 -12.36 -10.64
C LYS A 103 15.96 -13.48 -10.80
N ASN A 104 15.91 -14.51 -9.96
CA ASN A 104 16.84 -15.64 -10.07
C ASN A 104 16.74 -16.38 -11.40
N GLN A 105 15.53 -16.54 -11.94
CA GLN A 105 15.33 -17.18 -13.23
C GLN A 105 15.81 -16.33 -14.42
N SER A 106 15.84 -15.00 -14.26
CA SER A 106 16.29 -14.07 -15.31
C SER A 106 17.82 -13.92 -15.40
N LEU A 107 18.56 -14.36 -14.38
CA LEU A 107 20.02 -14.25 -14.35
C LEU A 107 20.66 -15.30 -15.28
N ILE A 108 21.38 -14.82 -16.29
CA ILE A 108 22.14 -15.66 -17.23
C ILE A 108 23.42 -16.20 -16.57
N ILE A 109 24.00 -15.42 -15.65
CA ILE A 109 25.21 -15.75 -14.91
C ILE A 109 24.86 -15.79 -13.42
N PRO A 110 25.17 -16.87 -12.68
CA PRO A 110 24.96 -16.92 -11.24
C PRO A 110 25.76 -15.80 -10.56
N VAL A 111 25.07 -14.87 -9.90
CA VAL A 111 25.71 -13.90 -8.99
C VAL A 111 26.07 -14.60 -7.68
N PRO A 112 27.10 -14.11 -6.95
CA PRO A 112 27.40 -14.60 -5.61
C PRO A 112 26.14 -14.58 -4.73
N SER A 113 25.92 -15.64 -3.96
CA SER A 113 24.79 -15.70 -3.02
C SER A 113 24.89 -14.56 -2.04
N GLN A 114 23.84 -13.74 -1.98
CA GLN A 114 23.70 -12.65 -1.01
C GLN A 114 22.57 -13.02 -0.07
N THR A 115 22.90 -13.23 1.20
CA THR A 115 22.00 -13.72 2.24
C THR A 115 21.89 -12.72 3.39
N PHE A 116 20.89 -12.90 4.25
CA PHE A 116 20.67 -12.02 5.40
C PHE A 116 21.85 -12.02 6.39
N THR A 117 22.56 -13.14 6.53
CA THR A 117 23.65 -13.31 7.50
C THR A 117 24.99 -12.73 7.05
N ASP A 118 25.12 -12.34 5.79
CA ASP A 118 26.36 -11.75 5.25
C ASP A 118 26.67 -10.35 5.82
N TRP A 119 25.72 -9.73 6.55
CA TRP A 119 25.88 -8.44 7.28
C TRP A 119 26.38 -7.25 6.46
N GLU A 120 26.37 -7.36 5.13
CA GLU A 120 26.71 -6.27 4.23
C GLU A 120 25.51 -5.30 4.04
N TRP A 121 25.50 -4.21 4.81
CA TRP A 121 24.47 -3.16 4.72
C TRP A 121 24.21 -2.61 3.31
N ARG A 122 25.21 -2.68 2.42
CA ARG A 122 25.10 -2.21 1.02
C ARG A 122 24.07 -3.01 0.22
N HIS A 123 23.82 -4.26 0.59
CA HIS A 123 22.91 -5.18 -0.08
C HIS A 123 21.62 -5.42 0.73
N PHE A 124 21.33 -4.55 1.69
CA PHE A 124 20.11 -4.65 2.50
C PHE A 124 18.86 -4.71 1.61
N TRP A 125 18.03 -5.72 1.85
CA TRP A 125 16.80 -5.98 1.09
C TRP A 125 17.00 -6.29 -0.40
N ALA A 126 18.19 -6.76 -0.78
CA ALA A 126 18.54 -7.19 -2.13
C ALA A 126 19.08 -8.64 -2.15
N TRP A 127 18.62 -9.48 -1.22
CA TRP A 127 19.06 -10.87 -1.10
C TRP A 127 18.59 -11.75 -2.27
N THR A 128 19.40 -12.76 -2.56
CA THR A 128 19.19 -13.70 -3.68
C THR A 128 18.15 -14.77 -3.39
N ASP A 129 17.91 -15.10 -2.12
CA ASP A 129 17.00 -16.16 -1.72
C ASP A 129 15.83 -15.60 -0.91
N PHE A 130 14.68 -16.28 -0.96
CA PHE A 130 13.47 -15.85 -0.25
C PHE A 130 13.59 -16.05 1.27
N LEU A 131 14.39 -17.02 1.71
CA LEU A 131 14.52 -17.37 3.13
C LEU A 131 15.16 -16.22 3.92
N SER A 132 16.16 -15.55 3.36
CA SER A 132 16.78 -14.34 3.94
C SER A 132 15.76 -13.24 4.28
N TYR A 133 14.73 -13.05 3.46
CA TYR A 133 13.65 -12.08 3.75
C TYR A 133 12.77 -12.52 4.92
N LEU A 134 12.52 -13.83 5.05
CA LEU A 134 11.78 -14.40 6.19
C LEU A 134 12.62 -14.32 7.47
N GLU A 135 13.91 -14.63 7.41
CA GLU A 135 14.84 -14.53 8.54
C GLU A 135 14.91 -13.10 9.08
N PHE A 136 15.01 -12.11 8.19
CA PHE A 136 14.92 -10.70 8.57
C PHE A 136 13.57 -10.40 9.24
N LEU A 137 12.45 -10.82 8.65
CA LEU A 137 11.12 -10.51 9.17
C LEU A 137 10.89 -11.13 10.55
N VAL A 138 11.33 -12.38 10.76
CA VAL A 138 11.26 -13.05 12.06
C VAL A 138 12.15 -12.34 13.07
N SER A 139 13.40 -12.03 12.70
CA SER A 139 14.34 -11.30 13.58
C SER A 139 13.80 -9.93 13.98
N PHE A 140 13.25 -9.18 13.03
CA PHE A 140 12.60 -7.89 13.28
C PHE A 140 11.38 -8.03 14.19
N THR A 141 10.51 -9.02 13.93
CA THR A 141 9.31 -9.27 14.75
C THR A 141 9.69 -9.67 16.18
N CYS A 142 10.68 -10.54 16.36
CA CYS A 142 11.16 -10.92 17.69
C CYS A 142 11.76 -9.73 18.44
N LEU A 143 12.63 -8.94 17.78
CA LEU A 143 13.26 -7.77 18.38
C LEU A 143 12.20 -6.74 18.82
N MET A 144 11.31 -6.36 17.91
CA MET A 144 10.24 -5.40 18.19
C MET A 144 9.22 -5.95 19.18
N GLY A 145 8.95 -7.26 19.16
CA GLY A 145 8.06 -7.94 20.10
C GLY A 145 8.63 -7.96 21.52
N ILE A 146 9.94 -8.23 21.69
CA ILE A 146 10.63 -8.13 22.98
C ILE A 146 10.58 -6.68 23.48
N MET A 147 10.88 -5.71 22.61
CA MET A 147 10.79 -4.29 22.98
C MET A 147 9.38 -3.93 23.44
N MET A 148 8.34 -4.32 22.69
CA MET A 148 6.94 -4.06 23.05
C MET A 148 6.54 -4.75 24.34
N TYR A 149 6.99 -5.99 24.58
CA TYR A 149 6.72 -6.71 25.83
C TYR A 149 7.32 -6.01 27.05
N LEU A 150 8.57 -5.53 26.94
CA LEU A 150 9.26 -4.84 28.04
C LEU A 150 8.67 -3.46 28.36
N PHE A 151 8.10 -2.79 27.37
CA PHE A 151 7.60 -1.41 27.48
C PHE A 151 6.08 -1.30 27.27
N LEU A 152 5.33 -2.39 27.47
CA LEU A 152 3.89 -2.43 27.21
C LEU A 152 3.12 -1.41 28.07
N ASP A 153 3.55 -1.20 29.32
CA ASP A 153 2.95 -0.26 30.26
C ASP A 153 3.39 1.19 30.05
N VAL A 154 4.21 1.48 29.02
CA VAL A 154 4.69 2.83 28.70
C VAL A 154 3.91 3.36 27.49
N PRO A 155 2.87 4.18 27.68
CA PRO A 155 2.00 4.61 26.58
C PRO A 155 2.74 5.32 25.48
N LEU A 156 3.77 6.10 25.82
CA LEU A 156 4.60 6.80 24.83
C LEU A 156 5.25 5.82 23.84
N VAL A 157 5.73 4.66 24.30
CA VAL A 157 6.37 3.66 23.43
C VAL A 157 5.33 3.00 22.54
N VAL A 158 4.22 2.55 23.13
CA VAL A 158 3.11 1.90 22.40
C VAL A 158 2.56 2.83 21.32
N GLU A 159 2.27 4.09 21.68
CA GLU A 159 1.77 5.09 20.74
C GLU A 159 2.79 5.42 19.65
N THR A 160 4.08 5.54 19.99
CA THR A 160 5.12 5.80 18.98
C THR A 160 5.22 4.66 17.97
N VAL A 161 5.14 3.40 18.43
CA VAL A 161 5.15 2.22 17.54
C VAL A 161 3.94 2.22 16.62
N GLY A 162 2.75 2.46 17.16
CA GLY A 162 1.54 2.61 16.36
C GLY A 162 1.70 3.70 15.29
N PHE A 163 2.21 4.87 15.69
CA PHE A 163 2.37 6.02 14.79
C PHE A 163 3.35 5.69 13.66
N LEU A 164 4.50 5.09 13.98
CA LEU A 164 5.47 4.66 12.98
C LEU A 164 4.88 3.60 12.03
N ALA A 165 4.04 2.70 12.55
CA ALA A 165 3.37 1.67 11.74
C ALA A 165 2.44 2.27 10.67
N VAL A 166 1.58 3.21 11.06
CA VAL A 166 0.66 3.88 10.11
C VAL A 166 1.36 4.93 9.26
N LEU A 167 2.39 5.61 9.77
CA LEU A 167 3.19 6.57 9.01
C LEU A 167 3.97 5.87 7.89
N THR A 168 4.58 4.72 8.16
CA THR A 168 5.31 3.94 7.15
C THR A 168 4.38 3.53 5.99
N GLU A 169 3.13 3.15 6.30
CA GLU A 169 2.12 2.88 5.27
C GLU A 169 1.71 4.17 4.54
N ALA A 170 1.59 5.30 5.25
CA ALA A 170 1.19 6.57 4.65
C ALA A 170 2.20 7.10 3.63
N LEU A 171 3.49 6.86 3.84
CA LEU A 171 4.55 7.39 2.99
C LEU A 171 4.76 6.59 1.69
N LEU A 172 3.99 5.53 1.42
CA LEU A 172 4.10 4.73 0.19
C LEU A 172 3.87 5.54 -1.10
N GLY A 173 3.07 6.60 -1.05
CA GLY A 173 2.83 7.48 -2.21
C GLY A 173 3.98 8.45 -2.50
N VAL A 174 4.88 8.70 -1.54
CA VAL A 174 5.95 9.71 -1.67
C VAL A 174 6.94 9.41 -2.80
N PRO A 175 7.46 8.17 -2.96
CA PRO A 175 8.34 7.85 -4.08
C PRO A 175 7.73 8.19 -5.45
N GLN A 176 6.41 8.04 -5.60
CA GLN A 176 5.72 8.37 -6.85
C GLN A 176 5.71 9.88 -7.10
N ILE A 177 5.46 10.68 -6.06
CA ILE A 177 5.53 12.15 -6.12
C ILE A 177 6.93 12.60 -6.55
N LEU A 178 7.97 12.03 -5.93
CA LEU A 178 9.36 12.36 -6.23
C LEU A 178 9.74 11.98 -7.66
N ARG A 179 9.31 10.81 -8.14
CA ARG A 179 9.52 10.36 -9.51
C ARG A 179 8.87 11.31 -10.53
N ASN A 180 7.64 11.75 -10.26
CA ASN A 180 6.95 12.71 -11.13
C ASN A 180 7.66 14.08 -11.17
N ILE A 181 8.22 14.54 -10.04
CA ILE A 181 9.02 15.78 -9.99
C ILE A 181 10.31 15.63 -10.78
N SER A 182 11.05 14.55 -10.54
CA SER A 182 12.32 14.27 -11.21
C SER A 182 12.15 14.16 -12.72
N ASN A 183 11.15 13.38 -13.17
CA ASN A 183 10.90 13.15 -14.59
C ASN A 183 10.17 14.32 -15.27
N ARG A 184 9.66 15.30 -14.50
CA ARG A 184 8.80 16.39 -14.99
C ARG A 184 7.63 15.90 -15.88
N SER A 185 7.16 14.69 -15.65
CA SER A 185 6.15 14.00 -16.46
C SER A 185 5.50 12.87 -15.65
N THR A 186 4.23 12.61 -15.92
CA THR A 186 3.49 11.44 -15.42
C THR A 186 3.29 10.38 -16.49
N ALA A 187 4.04 10.43 -17.60
CA ALA A 187 3.98 9.42 -18.65
C ALA A 187 4.37 8.03 -18.12
N GLY A 188 3.55 7.02 -18.41
CA GLY A 188 3.73 5.64 -17.92
C GLY A 188 3.07 5.35 -16.57
N MET A 189 2.45 6.35 -15.92
CA MET A 189 1.62 6.14 -14.72
C MET A 189 0.21 5.71 -15.10
N SER A 190 -0.34 4.71 -14.41
CA SER A 190 -1.75 4.34 -14.50
C SER A 190 -2.62 5.29 -13.68
N LEU A 191 -3.33 6.21 -14.34
CA LEU A 191 -4.27 7.12 -13.67
C LEU A 191 -5.36 6.36 -12.89
N MET A 192 -5.85 5.25 -13.44
CA MET A 192 -6.90 4.44 -12.81
C MET A 192 -6.43 3.86 -11.46
N MET A 193 -5.15 3.50 -11.33
CA MET A 193 -4.58 3.01 -10.07
C MET A 193 -4.59 4.09 -8.99
N VAL A 194 -4.17 5.31 -9.34
CA VAL A 194 -4.11 6.44 -8.40
C VAL A 194 -5.50 6.85 -7.93
N VAL A 195 -6.51 6.82 -8.82
CA VAL A 195 -7.91 7.08 -8.43
C VAL A 195 -8.42 6.01 -7.47
N LEU A 196 -8.09 4.73 -7.70
CA LEU A 196 -8.47 3.64 -6.79
C LEU A 196 -7.78 3.73 -5.43
N TRP A 197 -6.53 4.17 -5.38
CA TRP A 197 -5.83 4.49 -4.13
C TRP A 197 -6.58 5.57 -3.36
N MET A 198 -6.85 6.71 -4.01
CA MET A 198 -7.56 7.81 -3.38
C MET A 198 -8.93 7.39 -2.83
N CYS A 199 -9.72 6.65 -3.63
CA CYS A 199 -11.01 6.15 -3.18
C CYS A 199 -10.88 5.20 -1.97
N GLY A 200 -9.88 4.31 -1.99
CA GLY A 200 -9.59 3.39 -0.89
C GLY A 200 -9.18 4.12 0.39
N ASP A 201 -8.29 5.12 0.27
CA ASP A 201 -7.76 5.86 1.41
C ASP A 201 -8.80 6.83 1.99
N VAL A 202 -9.66 7.42 1.17
CA VAL A 202 -10.83 8.19 1.63
C VAL A 202 -11.79 7.26 2.38
N PHE A 203 -12.14 6.11 1.81
CA PHE A 203 -13.02 5.14 2.47
C PHE A 203 -12.45 4.69 3.82
N LYS A 204 -11.16 4.34 3.85
CA LYS A 204 -10.43 3.92 5.05
C LYS A 204 -10.38 5.01 6.12
N THR A 205 -10.12 6.26 5.71
CA THR A 205 -10.09 7.42 6.63
C THR A 205 -11.48 7.69 7.21
N CYS A 206 -12.53 7.64 6.39
CA CYS A 206 -13.91 7.75 6.88
C CYS A 206 -14.24 6.62 7.87
N TYR A 207 -13.82 5.39 7.58
CA TYR A 207 -13.99 4.25 8.49
C TYR A 207 -13.33 4.50 9.86
N PHE A 208 -12.13 5.07 9.87
CA PHE A 208 -11.42 5.40 11.12
C PHE A 208 -12.14 6.44 11.96
N VAL A 209 -12.66 7.49 11.33
CA VAL A 209 -13.43 8.54 12.03
C VAL A 209 -14.73 7.97 12.58
N LEU A 210 -15.46 7.19 11.78
CA LEU A 210 -16.74 6.59 12.20
C LEU A 210 -16.60 5.53 13.28
N ARG A 211 -15.44 4.87 13.39
CA ARG A 211 -15.16 3.83 14.39
C ARG A 211 -14.30 4.31 15.56
N GLU A 212 -14.10 5.62 15.69
CA GLU A 212 -13.29 6.22 16.76
C GLU A 212 -11.92 5.54 16.92
N ALA A 213 -11.28 5.20 15.79
CA ALA A 213 -9.98 4.56 15.78
C ALA A 213 -8.92 5.48 16.42
N PRO A 214 -7.79 4.92 16.92
CA PRO A 214 -6.74 5.72 17.53
C PRO A 214 -6.29 6.87 16.63
N LEU A 215 -6.01 8.04 17.22
CA LEU A 215 -5.80 9.30 16.50
C LEU A 215 -4.79 9.20 15.35
N GLN A 216 -3.77 8.36 15.52
CA GLN A 216 -2.72 8.08 14.56
C GLN A 216 -3.27 7.58 13.21
N PHE A 217 -4.33 6.77 13.21
CA PHE A 217 -4.99 6.27 12.01
C PHE A 217 -5.68 7.39 11.24
N GLY A 218 -6.39 8.28 11.94
CA GLY A 218 -7.00 9.46 11.33
C GLY A 218 -5.96 10.40 10.72
N LEU A 219 -4.91 10.74 11.49
CA LEU A 219 -3.83 11.62 11.04
C LEU A 219 -3.12 11.04 9.80
N CYS A 220 -2.68 9.78 9.85
CA CYS A 220 -1.99 9.15 8.73
C CYS A 220 -2.93 8.89 7.52
N GLY A 221 -4.20 8.59 7.76
CA GLY A 221 -5.21 8.45 6.70
C GLY A 221 -5.44 9.77 5.96
N THR A 222 -5.55 10.89 6.68
CA THR A 222 -5.63 12.21 6.04
C THR A 222 -4.37 12.56 5.26
N LEU A 223 -3.19 12.16 5.75
CA LEU A 223 -1.93 12.31 5.02
C LEU A 223 -1.94 11.49 3.72
N GLN A 224 -2.40 10.24 3.75
CA GLN A 224 -2.54 9.38 2.56
C GLN A 224 -3.40 10.04 1.47
N VAL A 225 -4.62 10.46 1.85
CA VAL A 225 -5.53 11.17 0.93
C VAL A 225 -4.87 12.43 0.37
N THR A 226 -4.12 13.16 1.20
CA THR A 226 -3.40 14.36 0.76
C THR A 226 -2.32 14.02 -0.28
N LEU A 227 -1.54 12.96 -0.06
CA LEU A 227 -0.52 12.52 -1.01
C LEU A 227 -1.13 12.09 -2.34
N ASP A 228 -2.27 11.40 -2.33
CA ASP A 228 -2.97 11.02 -3.55
C ASP A 228 -3.50 12.23 -4.33
N VAL A 229 -4.05 13.22 -3.63
CA VAL A 229 -4.47 14.49 -4.24
C VAL A 229 -3.27 15.21 -4.86
N VAL A 230 -2.10 15.19 -4.21
CA VAL A 230 -0.86 15.75 -4.79
C VAL A 230 -0.46 15.02 -6.06
N ILE A 231 -0.52 13.67 -6.09
CA ILE A 231 -0.20 12.88 -7.29
C ILE A 231 -1.18 13.20 -8.43
N LEU A 232 -2.48 13.25 -8.14
CA LEU A 232 -3.50 13.63 -9.14
C LEU A 232 -3.30 15.07 -9.63
N GLY A 233 -2.91 15.98 -8.74
CA GLY A 233 -2.52 17.34 -9.09
C GLY A 233 -1.33 17.39 -10.05
N GLN A 234 -0.32 16.54 -9.84
CA GLN A 234 0.81 16.41 -10.77
C GLN A 234 0.36 15.88 -12.14
N VAL A 235 -0.57 14.92 -12.20
CA VAL A 235 -1.14 14.42 -13.47
C VAL A 235 -1.84 15.56 -14.22
N ALA A 236 -2.67 16.34 -13.54
CA ALA A 236 -3.35 17.48 -14.15
C ALA A 236 -2.38 18.57 -14.64
N TRP A 237 -1.32 18.85 -13.88
CA TRP A 237 -0.33 19.86 -14.22
C TRP A 237 0.53 19.44 -15.43
N TYR A 238 1.16 18.26 -15.36
CA TYR A 238 2.03 17.78 -16.44
C TYR A 238 1.25 17.42 -17.71
N GLY A 239 0.00 16.96 -17.58
CA GLY A 239 -0.89 16.74 -18.72
C GLY A 239 -1.20 18.01 -19.53
N ARG A 240 -1.37 19.15 -18.85
CA ARG A 240 -1.59 20.46 -19.52
C ARG A 240 -0.37 20.95 -20.30
N CYS A 241 0.84 20.68 -19.81
CA CYS A 241 2.08 21.06 -20.49
C CYS A 241 2.28 20.29 -21.80
N HIS A 242 1.93 19.00 -21.84
CA HIS A 242 2.02 18.21 -23.07
C HIS A 242 1.04 18.67 -24.17
N HIS A 243 -0.15 19.13 -23.79
CA HIS A 243 -1.15 19.60 -24.75
C HIS A 243 -0.81 20.98 -25.34
N LYS A 244 -0.14 21.86 -24.58
CA LYS A 244 0.34 23.17 -25.08
C LYS A 244 1.48 23.07 -26.10
N SER A 245 2.26 21.99 -26.10
CA SER A 245 3.38 21.80 -27.06
C SER A 245 2.97 21.10 -28.37
N ALA A 246 1.79 20.47 -28.42
CA ALA A 246 1.28 19.77 -29.60
C ALA A 246 0.84 20.64 -30.80
N PRO A 247 0.41 21.92 -30.66
CA PRO A 247 -0.01 22.71 -31.82
C PRO A 247 1.17 23.10 -32.72
N VAL A 248 2.38 23.24 -32.19
CA VAL A 248 3.54 23.79 -32.92
C VAL A 248 4.22 22.74 -33.80
N LEU A 249 4.27 21.47 -33.38
CA LEU A 249 4.89 20.41 -34.19
C LEU A 249 4.05 19.95 -35.40
N ARG A 250 2.76 20.28 -35.45
CA ARG A 250 1.92 19.98 -36.63
C ARG A 250 2.18 20.92 -37.81
N PHE A 251 2.73 22.11 -37.58
CA PHE A 251 3.06 23.07 -38.64
C PHE A 251 4.44 22.84 -39.29
N LEU A 252 5.33 22.09 -38.65
CA LEU A 252 6.68 21.81 -39.19
C LEU A 252 6.76 20.54 -40.05
N LYS A 253 5.63 19.87 -40.31
CA LYS A 253 5.57 18.62 -41.10
C LYS A 253 4.70 18.75 -42.35
N ALA A 254 4.57 19.96 -42.90
CA ALA A 254 4.02 20.15 -44.24
C ALA A 254 5.10 19.72 -45.27
N PRO A 255 4.80 18.82 -46.21
CA PRO A 255 5.77 18.38 -47.21
C PRO A 255 6.08 19.53 -48.18
N VAL A 256 7.37 19.84 -48.34
CA VAL A 256 7.86 20.71 -49.41
C VAL A 256 7.65 19.96 -50.73
N HIS A 257 6.64 20.37 -51.50
CA HIS A 257 6.50 19.97 -52.90
C HIS A 257 7.69 20.55 -53.67
N THR A 258 8.59 19.68 -54.13
CA THR A 258 9.53 20.01 -55.19
C THR A 258 8.89 19.58 -56.51
N SER A 259 8.62 20.58 -57.36
CA SER A 259 8.29 20.41 -58.77
C SER A 259 9.56 20.27 -59.60
#